data_AF-A0A2A5CCR2-F1
#
_entry.id   AF-A0A2A5CCR2-F1
#
_cell.length_a   1.000
_cell.length_b   1.000
_cell.length_c   1.000
_cell.angle_alpha   90.00
_cell.angle_beta   90.00
_cell.angle_gamma   90.00
#
_symmetry.space_group_name_H-M   'P 1'
#
loop_
_entity.id
_entity.type
_entity.pdbx_description
1 polymer ?
#
loop_
_entity_poly.entity_id
_entity_poly.type
_entity_poly.pdbx_seq_one_letter_code
_entity_poly.pdbx_strand_id
1 'polypeptide(L)'
;MQISFTHVLGDAPGFSMPQRILNNYQIIESAVDAFYSYTAGGFVHTILRSGLFYDYVVEGVRFVDWVSDLIDEKEVRDIRCVKEARGCELAPNSN
;
A
#
# COMPACT_ATOMS: atom_id res chain seq x y z
N MET A 1 7.98 -15.39 -26.66
CA MET A 1 8.27 -14.05 -26.09
C MET A 1 7.47 -13.92 -24.81
N GLN A 2 8.12 -13.76 -23.67
CA GLN A 2 7.45 -13.53 -22.39
C GLN A 2 7.08 -12.04 -22.31
N ILE A 3 5.82 -11.75 -21.99
CA ILE A 3 5.28 -10.40 -21.86
C ILE A 3 5.02 -10.14 -20.37
N SER A 4 5.30 -8.93 -19.87
CA SER A 4 5.02 -8.60 -18.47
C SER A 4 3.52 -8.52 -18.20
N PHE A 5 3.12 -8.84 -16.97
CA PHE A 5 1.72 -8.72 -16.55
C PHE A 5 1.16 -7.29 -16.75
N THR A 6 1.94 -6.26 -16.43
CA THR A 6 1.55 -4.85 -16.63
C THR A 6 1.26 -4.53 -18.10
N HIS A 7 2.03 -5.10 -19.02
CA HIS A 7 1.78 -4.90 -20.44
C HIS A 7 0.47 -5.56 -20.90
N VAL A 8 0.11 -6.72 -20.33
CA VAL A 8 -1.20 -7.35 -20.57
C VAL A 8 -2.35 -6.49 -20.04
N LEU A 9 -2.13 -5.72 -18.96
CA LEU A 9 -3.08 -4.74 -18.44
C LEU A 9 -3.14 -3.42 -19.27
N GLY A 10 -2.44 -3.36 -20.41
CA GLY A 10 -2.40 -2.20 -21.29
C GLY A 10 -1.39 -1.13 -20.88
N ASP A 11 -0.50 -1.40 -19.92
CA ASP A 11 0.55 -0.43 -19.58
C ASP A 11 1.63 -0.33 -20.66
N ALA A 12 2.22 0.86 -20.73
CA ALA A 12 3.42 1.10 -21.52
C ALA A 12 4.57 0.16 -21.06
N PRO A 13 5.47 -0.25 -21.97
CA PRO A 13 6.65 -1.02 -21.60
C PRO A 13 7.46 -0.32 -20.49
N GLY A 14 7.87 -1.08 -19.47
CA GLY A 14 8.64 -0.57 -18.33
C GLY A 14 7.81 -0.01 -17.18
N PHE A 15 6.48 0.00 -17.28
CA PHE A 15 5.62 0.40 -16.16
C PHE A 15 5.67 -0.64 -15.03
N SER A 16 5.98 -0.17 -13.81
CA SER A 16 6.13 -1.04 -12.64
C SER A 16 4.82 -1.26 -11.89
N MET A 17 4.70 -2.39 -11.19
CA MET A 17 3.51 -2.68 -10.36
C MET A 17 3.25 -1.61 -9.27
N PRO A 18 4.26 -1.10 -8.54
CA PRO A 18 4.05 -0.01 -7.58
C PRO A 18 3.48 1.26 -8.24
N GLN A 19 3.95 1.60 -9.44
CA GLN A 19 3.40 2.74 -10.20
C GLN A 19 1.94 2.51 -10.61
N ARG A 20 1.57 1.27 -11.01
CA ARG A 20 0.18 0.92 -11.34
C ARG A 20 -0.75 1.02 -10.14
N ILE A 21 -0.31 0.52 -8.99
CA ILE A 21 -1.06 0.62 -7.74
C ILE A 21 -1.25 2.10 -7.37
N LEU A 22 -0.19 2.90 -7.43
CA LEU A 22 -0.25 4.33 -7.13
C LEU A 22 -1.25 5.07 -8.04
N ASN A 23 -1.19 4.85 -9.36
CA ASN A 23 -2.09 5.47 -10.31
C ASN A 23 -3.55 5.06 -10.07
N ASN A 24 -3.79 3.78 -9.73
CA ASN A 24 -5.12 3.30 -9.42
C ASN A 24 -5.71 4.00 -8.18
N TYR A 25 -4.91 4.17 -7.11
CA TYR A 25 -5.36 4.94 -5.94
C TYR A 25 -5.74 6.37 -6.30
N GLN A 26 -4.91 7.06 -7.09
CA GLN A 26 -5.23 8.43 -7.54
C GLN A 26 -6.51 8.51 -8.36
N ILE A 27 -6.79 7.51 -9.20
CA ILE A 27 -8.06 7.43 -9.95
C ILE A 27 -9.24 7.27 -8.99
N ILE A 28 -9.13 6.37 -8.00
CA ILE A 28 -10.19 6.15 -7.00
C ILE A 28 -10.42 7.42 -6.17
N GLU A 29 -9.36 8.02 -5.64
CA GLU A 29 -9.41 9.27 -4.86
C GLU A 29 -10.02 10.44 -5.63
N SER A 30 -9.88 10.45 -6.97
CA SER A 30 -10.52 11.48 -7.81
C SER A 30 -12.04 11.27 -8.00
N ALA A 31 -12.55 10.09 -7.67
CA ALA A 31 -13.93 9.68 -7.91
C ALA A 31 -14.75 9.47 -6.63
N VAL A 32 -14.10 9.30 -5.48
CA VAL A 32 -14.77 9.10 -4.18
C VAL A 32 -14.08 9.89 -3.07
N ASP A 33 -14.88 10.51 -2.20
CA ASP A 33 -14.37 11.29 -1.07
C ASP A 33 -13.90 10.40 0.10
N ALA A 34 -14.50 9.22 0.25
CA ALA A 34 -14.26 8.30 1.37
C ALA A 34 -13.47 7.06 0.93
N PHE A 35 -12.22 7.27 0.54
CA PHE A 35 -11.28 6.19 0.27
C PHE A 35 -10.01 6.38 1.08
N TYR A 36 -9.64 5.33 1.82
CA TYR A 36 -8.47 5.33 2.67
C TYR A 36 -7.69 4.05 2.41
N SER A 37 -6.38 4.18 2.23
CA SER A 37 -5.51 3.07 1.87
C SER A 37 -4.30 2.97 2.80
N TYR A 38 -3.93 1.73 3.13
CA TYR A 38 -2.67 1.42 3.80
C TYR A 38 -1.91 0.40 2.97
N THR A 39 -0.82 0.84 2.34
CA THR A 39 -0.01 -0.02 1.47
C THR A 39 1.34 -0.31 2.12
N ALA A 40 1.46 -1.52 2.64
CA ALA A 40 2.68 -2.11 3.14
C ALA A 40 3.68 -2.44 2.01
N GLY A 41 4.98 -2.34 2.30
CA GLY A 41 6.06 -2.82 1.43
C GLY A 41 6.44 -4.29 1.71
N GLY A 42 7.33 -4.81 0.87
CA GLY A 42 7.85 -6.17 0.98
C GLY A 42 6.97 -7.22 0.29
N PHE A 43 7.26 -8.50 0.55
CA PHE A 43 6.72 -9.63 -0.20
C PHE A 43 5.75 -10.51 0.59
N VAL A 44 5.40 -10.11 1.82
CA VAL A 44 4.53 -10.90 2.68
C VAL A 44 3.08 -10.79 2.19
N HIS A 45 2.49 -11.92 1.82
CA HIS A 45 1.06 -11.97 1.49
C HIS A 45 0.23 -12.20 2.76
N THR A 46 -0.50 -11.13 3.09
CA THR A 46 -1.43 -10.89 4.21
C THR A 46 -0.82 -10.79 5.60
N ILE A 47 -1.35 -9.84 6.40
CA ILE A 47 -0.93 -9.55 7.77
C ILE A 47 -2.05 -9.76 8.81
N LEU A 48 -3.31 -9.97 8.38
CA LEU A 48 -4.49 -9.97 9.26
C LEU A 48 -4.47 -11.03 10.38
N ARG A 49 -3.74 -12.12 10.20
CA ARG A 49 -3.60 -13.20 11.20
C ARG A 49 -2.19 -13.28 11.80
N SER A 50 -1.31 -12.37 11.41
CA SER A 50 0.09 -12.35 11.84
C SER A 50 0.28 -11.37 13.01
N GLY A 51 1.30 -11.59 13.83
CA GLY A 51 1.76 -10.59 14.79
C GLY A 51 2.11 -9.26 14.12
N LEU A 52 2.49 -9.30 12.83
CA LEU A 52 2.71 -8.12 12.00
C LEU A 52 1.50 -7.18 11.94
N PHE A 53 0.27 -7.66 12.16
CA PHE A 53 -0.90 -6.77 12.27
C PHE A 53 -0.68 -5.67 13.32
N TYR A 54 -0.06 -6.04 14.44
CA TYR A 54 0.18 -5.14 15.56
C TYR A 54 1.47 -4.35 15.40
N ASP A 55 2.51 -4.92 14.79
CA ASP A 55 3.85 -4.32 14.86
C ASP A 55 4.28 -3.57 13.59
N TYR A 56 3.60 -3.81 12.46
CA TYR A 56 4.05 -3.29 11.17
C TYR A 56 3.83 -1.79 11.04
N VAL A 57 4.86 -1.06 10.59
CA VAL A 57 4.90 0.40 10.49
C VAL A 57 5.22 0.85 9.07
N VAL A 58 4.49 1.84 8.55
CA VAL A 58 4.80 2.55 7.31
C VAL A 58 4.56 4.04 7.53
N GLU A 59 5.47 4.88 7.06
CA GLU A 59 5.46 6.33 7.27
C GLU A 59 5.29 6.71 8.76
N GLY A 60 5.86 5.92 9.66
CA GLY A 60 5.75 6.11 11.12
C GLY A 60 4.40 5.75 11.73
N VAL A 61 3.45 5.22 10.95
CA VAL A 61 2.12 4.82 11.41
C VAL A 61 2.04 3.30 11.51
N ARG A 62 1.61 2.76 12.66
CA ARG A 62 1.37 1.32 12.81
C ARG A 62 0.06 0.93 12.14
N PHE A 63 0.04 -0.25 11.51
CA PHE A 63 -1.17 -0.75 10.86
C PHE A 63 -2.36 -0.87 11.83
N VAL A 64 -2.16 -1.45 13.01
CA VAL A 64 -3.22 -1.57 14.03
C VAL A 64 -3.78 -0.23 14.50
N ASP A 65 -2.92 0.79 14.63
CA ASP A 65 -3.35 2.12 15.08
C ASP A 65 -4.19 2.78 13.99
N TRP A 66 -3.77 2.67 12.72
CA TRP A 66 -4.55 3.15 11.57
C TRP A 66 -5.93 2.46 11.45
N VAL A 67 -5.99 1.14 11.64
CA VAL A 67 -7.26 0.40 11.64
C VAL A 67 -8.15 0.83 12.80
N SER A 68 -7.57 1.04 13.99
CA SER A 68 -8.32 1.48 15.17
C SER A 68 -8.93 2.86 14.96
N ASP A 69 -8.16 3.80 14.42
CA ASP A 69 -8.66 5.15 14.11
C ASP A 69 -9.75 5.14 13.03
N LEU A 70 -9.65 4.26 12.03
CA LEU A 70 -10.70 4.06 11.03
C LEU A 70 -12.01 3.54 11.66
N ILE A 71 -11.92 2.61 12.61
CA ILE A 71 -13.07 2.06 13.34
C ILE A 71 -13.71 3.11 14.25
N ASP A 72 -12.89 3.97 14.86
CA ASP A 72 -13.33 5.06 15.73
C ASP A 72 -13.87 6.29 14.95
N GLU A 73 -14.02 6.18 13.63
CA GLU A 73 -14.45 7.27 12.73
C GLU A 73 -13.56 8.52 12.82
N LYS A 74 -12.28 8.35 13.19
CA LYS A 74 -11.30 9.43 13.19
C LYS A 74 -10.80 9.67 11.77
N GLU A 75 -10.36 10.89 11.51
CA GLU A 75 -9.69 11.22 10.26
C GLU A 75 -8.38 10.42 10.14
N VAL A 76 -8.28 9.61 9.09
CA VAL A 76 -7.06 8.87 8.76
C VAL A 76 -6.51 9.34 7.42
N ARG A 77 -5.18 9.33 7.30
CA ARG A 77 -4.48 9.63 6.05
C ARG A 77 -4.16 8.34 5.30
N ASP A 78 -3.97 8.46 3.99
CA ASP A 78 -3.36 7.39 3.21
C ASP A 78 -1.91 7.14 3.62
N ILE A 79 -1.56 5.86 3.69
CA ILE A 79 -0.22 5.38 4.02
C ILE A 79 0.33 4.59 2.83
N ARG A 80 1.52 4.94 2.33
CA ARG A 80 2.09 4.33 1.12
C ARG A 80 3.58 4.03 1.28
N CYS A 81 3.97 2.76 1.11
CA CYS A 81 5.38 2.36 1.08
C CYS A 81 6.25 3.06 0.01
N VAL A 82 5.65 3.72 -1.00
CA VAL A 82 6.42 4.52 -1.98
C VAL A 82 6.98 5.81 -1.39
N LYS A 83 6.45 6.32 -0.27
CA LYS A 83 6.93 7.54 0.41
C LYS A 83 8.01 7.23 1.46
N GLU A 84 8.81 6.18 1.25
CA GLU A 84 9.94 5.82 2.10
C GLU A 84 11.23 5.65 1.31
N ALA A 85 12.37 5.76 2.00
CA ALA A 85 13.70 5.70 1.39
C ALA A 85 13.98 4.40 0.62
N ARG A 86 13.33 3.29 1.00
CA ARG A 86 13.49 1.98 0.35
C ARG A 86 12.34 1.62 -0.61
N GLY A 87 11.38 2.53 -0.80
CA GLY A 87 10.15 2.25 -1.55
C GLY A 87 9.39 1.04 -1.01
N CYS A 88 8.65 0.36 -1.89
CA CYS A 88 7.84 -0.80 -1.53
C CYS A 88 8.59 -2.14 -1.57
N GLU A 89 9.90 -2.14 -1.83
CA GLU A 89 10.67 -3.38 -1.98
C GLU A 89 10.82 -4.14 -0.66
N LEU A 90 10.72 -3.45 0.47
CA LEU A 90 10.92 -4.03 1.79
C LEU A 90 9.81 -3.70 2.76
N ALA A 91 9.58 -4.64 3.66
CA ALA A 91 8.85 -4.42 4.89
C ALA A 91 9.72 -3.56 5.81
N PRO A 92 9.29 -2.35 6.22
CA PRO A 92 10.10 -1.48 7.07
C PRO A 92 10.43 -2.13 8.41
N ASN A 93 9.51 -2.94 8.96
CA ASN A 93 9.68 -3.74 10.16
C ASN A 93 8.85 -5.04 10.07
N SER A 94 9.39 -6.09 9.46
CA SER A 94 8.94 -7.46 9.73
C SER A 94 9.98 -8.10 10.63
N ASN A 95 9.69 -8.23 11.93
CA ASN A 95 10.49 -9.09 12.81
C ASN A 95 10.57 -10.51 12.23
#